data_AF-A0A914Z1K9-F1
#
_entry.id   AF-A0A914Z1K9-F1
#
_cell.length_a   1.000
_cell.length_b   1.000
_cell.length_c   1.000
_cell.angle_alpha   90.00
_cell.angle_beta   90.00
_cell.angle_gamma   90.00
#
_symmetry.space_group_name_H-M   'P 1'
#
loop_
_entity.id
_entity.type
_entity.pdbx_description
1 polymer ?
#
loop_
_entity_poly.entity_id
_entity_poly.type
_entity_poly.pdbx_seq_one_letter_code
_entity_poly.pdbx_strand_id
1 'polypeptide(L)'
;MDATGGYEKIKDILDKAAKDSGPIDVLINNVGVVVQGAFDEIPIESFEKQMSMNYLSAAHASRAVIKNMKERQSGHISFLIFTIKICTSWFC
;
A
#
# COMPACT_ATOMS: atom_id res chain seq x y z
N MET A 1 -5.56 7.53 -8.70
CA MET A 1 -6.27 6.37 -8.14
C MET A 1 -6.42 6.60 -6.65
N ASP A 2 -7.61 6.43 -6.11
CA ASP A 2 -7.82 6.38 -4.67
C ASP A 2 -7.48 4.96 -4.17
N ALA A 3 -6.39 4.85 -3.42
CA ALA A 3 -5.85 3.59 -2.93
C ALA A 3 -6.61 3.05 -1.69
N THR A 4 -7.54 3.82 -1.14
CA THR A 4 -8.31 3.46 0.07
C THR A 4 -9.69 2.89 -0.25
N GLY A 5 -10.09 2.85 -1.52
CA GLY A 5 -11.43 2.45 -1.97
C GLY A 5 -11.75 0.96 -1.90
N GLY A 6 -11.04 0.19 -1.07
CA GLY A 6 -11.28 -1.23 -0.83
C GLY A 6 -10.81 -2.17 -1.93
N TYR A 7 -10.92 -3.48 -1.66
CA TYR A 7 -10.36 -4.53 -2.51
C TYR A 7 -10.93 -4.56 -3.93
N GLU A 8 -12.25 -4.55 -4.09
CA GLU A 8 -12.89 -4.71 -5.42
C GLU A 8 -12.51 -3.59 -6.38
N LYS A 9 -12.52 -2.33 -5.91
CA LYS A 9 -12.12 -1.18 -6.73
C LYS A 9 -10.66 -1.26 -7.16
N ILE A 10 -9.77 -1.68 -6.25
CA ILE A 10 -8.34 -1.85 -6.56
C ILE A 10 -8.16 -2.96 -7.59
N LYS A 11 -8.85 -4.09 -7.39
CA LYS A 11 -8.83 -5.22 -8.33
C LYS A 11 -9.30 -4.79 -9.73
N ASP A 12 -10.43 -4.09 -9.84
CA ASP A 12 -10.97 -3.65 -11.12
C ASP A 12 -10.01 -2.72 -11.88
N ILE A 13 -9.33 -1.82 -11.16
CA ILE A 13 -8.34 -0.93 -11.76
C ILE A 13 -7.13 -1.71 -12.28
N LEU A 14 -6.63 -2.67 -11.50
CA LEU A 14 -5.48 -3.49 -11.88
C LEU A 14 -5.83 -4.46 -13.02
N ASP A 15 -7.03 -5.03 -13.03
CA ASP A 15 -7.52 -5.88 -14.11
C ASP A 15 -7.65 -5.09 -15.41
N LYS A 16 -8.15 -3.85 -15.34
CA LYS A 16 -8.20 -2.95 -16.49
C LYS A 16 -6.80 -2.62 -17.01
N ALA A 17 -5.88 -2.26 -16.11
CA ALA A 17 -4.48 -2.00 -16.49
C ALA A 17 -3.83 -3.23 -17.15
N ALA A 18 -4.09 -4.42 -16.62
CA ALA A 18 -3.57 -5.67 -17.16
C ALA A 18 -4.15 -6.00 -18.54
N LYS A 19 -5.43 -5.67 -18.76
CA LYS A 19 -6.09 -5.83 -20.06
C LYS A 19 -5.52 -4.89 -21.12
N ASP A 20 -5.22 -3.64 -20.74
CA ASP A 20 -4.78 -2.60 -21.67
C ASP A 20 -3.27 -2.68 -21.97
N SER A 21 -2.44 -3.10 -21.00
CA SER A 21 -0.97 -3.06 -21.09
C SER A 21 -0.28 -4.42 -21.00
N GLY A 22 -1.02 -5.51 -20.82
CA GLY A 22 -0.47 -6.83 -20.54
C GLY A 22 -0.31 -7.10 -19.04
N PRO A 23 0.13 -8.31 -18.65
CA PRO A 23 0.16 -8.74 -17.26
C PRO A 23 1.04 -7.83 -16.38
N ILE A 24 0.68 -7.67 -15.12
CA ILE A 24 1.47 -6.88 -14.16
C ILE A 24 2.70 -7.70 -13.74
N ASP A 25 3.88 -7.31 -14.20
CA ASP A 25 5.14 -7.97 -13.85
C ASP A 25 5.76 -7.42 -12.55
N VAL A 26 5.57 -6.13 -12.28
CA VAL A 26 6.09 -5.50 -11.06
C VAL A 26 5.00 -4.69 -10.39
N LEU A 27 4.72 -4.99 -9.13
CA LEU A 27 3.91 -4.17 -8.23
C LEU A 27 4.82 -3.48 -7.22
N ILE A 28 4.75 -2.15 -7.17
CA ILE A 28 5.47 -1.33 -6.18
C ILE A 28 4.45 -0.71 -5.24
N ASN A 29 4.37 -1.23 -4.02
CA ASN A 29 3.56 -0.64 -2.95
C ASN A 29 4.33 0.56 -2.36
N ASN A 30 4.12 1.74 -2.95
CA ASN A 30 4.78 3.00 -2.56
C ASN A 30 3.85 4.02 -1.89
N VAL A 31 2.54 3.78 -1.91
CA VAL A 31 1.58 4.77 -1.39
C VAL A 31 1.59 4.73 0.13
N GLY A 32 1.78 5.89 0.75
CA GLY A 32 1.63 6.03 2.18
C GLY A 32 1.59 7.46 2.68
N VAL A 33 1.03 7.64 3.87
CA VAL A 33 1.07 8.88 4.65
C VAL A 33 1.70 8.60 6.01
N VAL A 34 2.38 9.60 6.54
CA VAL A 34 2.89 9.58 7.91
C VAL A 34 2.31 10.77 8.66
N VAL A 35 1.81 10.51 9.87
CA VAL A 35 1.46 11.57 10.82
C VAL A 35 2.52 11.54 11.91
N GLN A 36 3.25 12.64 12.05
CA GLN A 36 4.30 12.80 13.05
C GLN A 36 3.80 13.68 14.19
N GLY A 37 4.11 13.28 15.42
CA GLY A 37 3.74 13.97 16.66
C GLY A 37 4.17 13.16 17.87
N ALA A 38 4.04 13.74 19.07
CA ALA A 38 4.12 12.94 20.29
C ALA A 38 3.02 11.88 20.28
N PHE A 39 3.33 10.66 20.74
CA PHE A 39 2.44 9.51 20.55
C PHE A 39 1.05 9.72 21.15
N ASP A 40 0.99 10.41 22.29
CA ASP A 40 -0.20 10.78 23.04
C ASP A 40 -0.95 12.00 22.47
N GLU A 41 -0.32 12.77 21.57
CA GLU A 41 -0.92 13.91 20.88
C GLU A 41 -1.49 13.55 19.50
N ILE A 42 -1.13 12.39 18.95
CA ILE A 42 -1.62 11.95 17.64
C ILE A 42 -3.09 11.52 17.78
N PRO A 43 -4.02 12.12 17.00
CA PRO A 43 -5.42 11.71 17.01
C PRO A 43 -5.58 10.25 16.58
N ILE A 44 -6.50 9.50 17.21
CA ILE A 44 -6.67 8.07 16.92
C ILE A 44 -7.00 7.81 15.44
N GLU A 45 -7.78 8.71 14.84
CA GLU A 45 -8.18 8.68 13.43
C GLU A 45 -6.97 8.72 12.48
N SER A 46 -5.85 9.30 12.93
CA SER A 46 -4.59 9.31 12.18
C SER A 46 -3.99 7.92 12.05
N PHE A 47 -4.13 7.06 13.05
CA PHE A 47 -3.67 5.66 12.96
C PHE A 47 -4.54 4.87 12.00
N GLU A 48 -5.86 5.05 12.06
CA GLU A 48 -6.80 4.38 11.15
C GLU A 48 -6.55 4.78 9.70
N LYS A 49 -6.33 6.07 9.45
CA LYS A 49 -6.00 6.59 8.12
C LYS A 49 -4.68 6.02 7.60
N GLN A 50 -3.65 5.95 8.45
CA GLN A 50 -2.37 5.34 8.10
C GLN A 50 -2.52 3.84 7.82
N MET A 51 -3.33 3.12 8.59
CA MET A 51 -3.60 1.70 8.36
C MET A 51 -4.32 1.47 7.02
N SER A 52 -5.34 2.28 6.74
CA SER A 52 -6.09 2.21 5.48
C SER A 52 -5.17 2.51 4.28
N MET A 53 -4.37 3.56 4.37
CA MET A 53 -3.54 3.99 3.25
C MET A 53 -2.25 3.17 3.08
N ASN A 54 -1.52 2.87 4.16
CA ASN A 54 -0.18 2.28 4.06
C ASN A 54 -0.25 0.76 4.01
N TYR A 55 -1.18 0.16 4.75
CA TYR A 55 -1.26 -1.30 4.90
C TYR A 55 -2.36 -1.91 4.03
N LEU A 56 -3.62 -1.51 4.23
CA LEU A 56 -4.75 -2.15 3.54
C LEU A 56 -4.67 -1.97 2.03
N SER A 57 -4.29 -0.77 1.55
CA SER A 57 -4.12 -0.54 0.11
C SER A 57 -3.10 -1.50 -0.51
N ALA A 58 -1.94 -1.68 0.14
CA ALA A 58 -0.86 -2.54 -0.33
C ALA A 58 -1.25 -4.02 -0.26
N ALA A 59 -1.96 -4.43 0.80
CA ALA A 59 -2.49 -5.78 0.93
C ALA A 59 -3.51 -6.09 -0.17
N HIS A 60 -4.41 -5.15 -0.47
CA HIS A 60 -5.42 -5.31 -1.52
C HIS A 60 -4.78 -5.40 -2.91
N ALA A 61 -3.85 -4.50 -3.25
CA ALA A 61 -3.14 -4.53 -4.52
C ALA A 61 -2.34 -5.82 -4.70
N SER A 62 -1.62 -6.25 -3.66
CA SER A 62 -0.85 -7.49 -3.67
C SER A 62 -1.75 -8.71 -3.86
N ARG A 63 -2.90 -8.75 -3.16
CA ARG A 63 -3.89 -9.83 -3.29
C ARG A 63 -4.49 -9.90 -4.69
N ALA A 64 -4.70 -8.76 -5.34
CA ALA A 64 -5.27 -8.71 -6.69
C ALA A 64 -4.32 -9.32 -7.74
N VAL A 65 -3.00 -9.09 -7.62
CA VAL A 65 -2.04 -9.53 -8.65
C VAL A 65 -1.41 -10.91 -8.39
N ILE A 66 -1.36 -11.36 -7.14
CA ILE A 66 -0.58 -12.55 -6.75
C ILE A 66 -1.02 -13.83 -7.45
N LYS A 67 -2.31 -14.00 -7.71
CA LYS A 67 -2.84 -15.20 -8.38
C LYS A 67 -2.25 -15.31 -9.79
N ASN A 68 -2.32 -14.23 -10.56
CA ASN A 68 -1.81 -14.18 -11.92
C ASN A 68 -0.28 -14.31 -11.98
N MET A 69 0.45 -13.71 -11.05
CA MET A 69 1.91 -13.88 -10.96
C MET A 69 2.30 -15.34 -10.67
N LYS A 70 1.55 -16.03 -9.79
CA LYS A 70 1.77 -17.46 -9.49
C LYS A 70 1.51 -18.34 -10.71
N GLU A 71 0.42 -18.10 -11.44
CA GLU A 71 0.08 -18.86 -12.66
C GLU A 71 1.15 -18.72 -13.74
N ARG A 72 1.76 -17.53 -13.87
CA ARG A 72 2.85 -17.26 -14.81
C ARG A 72 4.24 -17.66 -14.31
N GLN A 73 4.34 -18.06 -13.04
CA GLN A 73 5.62 -18.26 -12.33
C GLN A 73 6.59 -17.07 -12.47
N SER A 74 6.04 -15.86 -12.61
CA SER A 74 6.79 -14.63 -12.85
C SER A 74 6.06 -13.43 -12.25
N GLY A 75 6.82 -12.56 -11.61
CA GLY A 75 6.32 -11.32 -11.01
C GLY A 75 7.12 -10.93 -9.77
N HIS A 76 7.14 -9.63 -9.46
CA HIS A 76 7.80 -9.08 -8.29
C HIS A 76 6.89 -8.11 -7.55
N ILE A 77 6.78 -8.27 -6.23
CA ILE A 77 6.07 -7.35 -5.35
C ILE A 77 7.09 -6.72 -4.41
N SER A 78 7.25 -5.40 -4.49
CA SER A 78 8.13 -4.65 -3.59
C SER A 78 7.32 -3.74 -2.69
N PHE A 79 7.65 -3.75 -1.40
CA PHE A 79 7.07 -2.87 -0.40
C PHE A 79 8.09 -1.79 -0.07
N LEU A 80 7.75 -0.54 -0.38
CA LEU A 80 8.51 0.60 0.10
C LEU A 80 7.97 0.95 1.48
N ILE A 81 8.54 0.28 2.48
CA ILE A 81 8.41 0.69 3.88
C ILE A 81 9.22 1.97 4.07
N PHE A 82 8.52 3.08 4.26
CA PHE A 82 9.13 4.37 4.59
C PHE A 82 10.16 4.19 5.70
N THR A 83 11.41 4.57 5.42
CA THR A 83 12.45 4.69 6.45
C THR A 83 12.12 5.96 7.25
N ILE A 84 11.30 5.82 8.29
CA ILE A 84 11.13 6.90 9.27
C ILE A 84 12.50 7.05 9.93
N LYS A 85 13.15 8.19 9.69
CA LYS A 85 14.12 8.71 10.64
C LYS A 85 13.31 8.95 11.90
N ILE A 86 13.27 7.97 12.80
CA ILE A 86 12.76 8.17 14.15
C ILE A 86 13.71 9.22 14.67
N CYS A 87 13.28 10.49 14.63
CA CYS A 87 13.93 11.52 15.41
C CYS A 87 13.70 11.06 16.84
N THR A 88 14.72 10.43 17.39
CA THR A 88 14.83 9.99 18.78
C THR A 88 14.89 11.22 19.68
N SER A 89 13.84 12.03 19.68
CA SER A 89 13.55 12.98 20.74
C SER A 89 12.36 12.41 21.52
N TRP A 90 12.56 11.22 22.08
CA TRP A 90 11.76 10.70 23.19
C TRP A 90 12.01 11.49 24.50
N PHE A 91 12.68 12.64 24.39
CA PHE A 91 12.87 13.66 25.41
C PHE A 91 13.00 15.02 24.70
N CYS A 92 11.90 15.76 24.56
CA CYS A 92 11.89 17.21 24.72
C CYS A 92 10.52 17.62 25.25
#